data_AF-A0A1Y2FYF1-F1
#
_entry.id   AF-A0A1Y2FYF1-F1
#
_cell.length_a   1.000
_cell.length_b   1.000
_cell.length_c   1.000
_cell.angle_alpha   90.00
_cell.angle_beta   90.00
_cell.angle_gamma   90.00
#
_symmetry.space_group_name_H-M   'P 1'
#
loop_
_entity.id
_entity.type
_entity.pdbx_description
1 polymer ?
#
loop_
_entity_poly.entity_id
_entity_poly.type
_entity_poly.pdbx_seq_one_letter_code
_entity_poly.pdbx_strand_id
1 'polypeptide(L)'
;MVRYPFYSTAHLLPHPIPTIINHLTTLGIDIKHHHVKKGNREAPRSEDPYLLLLVKLYRFLARRTDSKFNKVVLRRLYMSKINRPPLSISRIARQVSKSNSEFKATSTVVAVATVTDDIRLLEVPKLSIAALRFTRTARARIEAAGGECLTLDQLALRKPTGSGTLLLRGAKNARESVKHFGMGPHKNKKPYTISKGRKEEKGRGRRRSKGFKLNGARNNWPSGWDALLVKRSIRTLKLHIFAISGFSTTFPALRTLSLNSVPLPQDITTVNSAFPNL
;
A
#
# COMPACT_ATOMS: atom_id res chain seq x y z
N MET A 1 -36.30 22.18 -94.70
CA MET A 1 -37.65 22.60 -94.29
C MET A 1 -38.54 21.37 -94.26
N VAL A 2 -38.78 20.76 -93.10
CA VAL A 2 -39.88 19.80 -92.96
C VAL A 2 -40.46 19.97 -91.56
N ARG A 3 -41.67 20.51 -91.50
CA ARG A 3 -42.57 20.42 -90.34
C ARG A 3 -43.21 19.04 -90.37
N TYR A 4 -43.33 18.37 -89.22
CA TYR A 4 -44.47 17.51 -88.94
C TYR A 4 -44.95 17.70 -87.50
N PRO A 5 -46.26 17.53 -87.24
CA PRO A 5 -46.97 18.20 -86.15
C PRO A 5 -47.26 17.31 -84.93
N PHE A 6 -47.68 18.01 -83.88
CA PHE A 6 -48.43 17.59 -82.70
C PHE A 6 -49.50 16.51 -82.96
N TYR A 7 -49.58 15.49 -82.10
CA TYR A 7 -50.51 15.26 -80.97
C TYR A 7 -50.07 13.91 -80.34
N SER A 8 -50.00 13.70 -79.04
CA SER A 8 -51.12 13.58 -78.11
C SER A 8 -50.58 13.37 -76.69
N THR A 9 -51.23 14.02 -75.74
CA THR A 9 -51.06 13.91 -74.29
C THR A 9 -51.39 12.51 -73.76
N ALA A 10 -50.45 11.91 -73.03
CA ALA A 10 -50.72 10.87 -72.06
C ALA A 10 -49.94 11.15 -70.76
N HIS A 11 -50.68 11.20 -69.67
CA HIS A 11 -50.26 11.53 -68.32
C HIS A 11 -49.04 10.72 -67.84
N LEU A 12 -47.92 11.41 -67.62
CA LEU A 12 -46.85 10.89 -66.77
C LEU A 12 -47.14 11.32 -65.33
N LEU A 13 -47.54 10.35 -64.52
CA LEU A 13 -47.66 10.49 -63.07
C LEU A 13 -46.31 10.98 -62.50
N PRO A 14 -46.30 11.93 -61.55
CA PRO A 14 -45.06 12.40 -60.95
C PRO A 14 -44.41 11.23 -60.19
N HIS A 15 -43.23 10.81 -60.64
CA HIS A 15 -42.37 9.93 -59.86
C HIS A 15 -42.13 10.60 -58.51
N PRO A 16 -42.43 9.94 -57.37
CA PRO A 16 -42.05 10.48 -56.09
C PRO A 16 -40.52 10.46 -56.06
N ILE A 17 -39.92 11.64 -56.10
CA ILE A 17 -38.53 11.85 -55.70
C ILE A 17 -38.41 11.18 -54.33
N PRO A 18 -37.59 10.13 -54.14
CA PRO A 18 -37.29 9.69 -52.80
C PRO A 18 -36.51 10.84 -52.18
N THR A 19 -37.23 11.69 -51.43
CA THR A 19 -36.65 12.47 -50.36
C THR A 19 -35.96 11.47 -49.46
N ILE A 20 -34.68 11.24 -49.72
CA ILE A 20 -33.74 10.68 -48.76
C ILE A 20 -33.66 11.76 -47.69
N ILE A 21 -34.69 11.81 -46.85
CA ILE A 21 -34.60 12.42 -45.55
C ILE A 21 -33.56 11.55 -44.89
N ASN A 22 -32.33 12.07 -44.86
CA ASN A 22 -31.33 11.69 -43.91
C ASN A 22 -31.93 11.95 -42.53
N HIS A 23 -32.83 11.05 -42.10
CA HIS A 23 -33.04 10.74 -40.71
C HIS A 23 -31.72 10.12 -40.27
N LEU A 24 -30.70 10.99 -40.13
CA LEU A 24 -29.57 10.76 -39.25
C LEU A 24 -30.21 10.59 -37.89
N THR A 25 -30.61 9.37 -37.62
CA THR A 25 -31.07 8.94 -36.32
C THR A 25 -29.93 9.29 -35.39
N THR A 26 -30.07 10.36 -34.63
CA THR A 26 -29.25 10.65 -33.46
C THR A 26 -29.60 9.61 -32.40
N LEU A 27 -29.31 8.33 -32.70
CA LEU A 27 -29.40 7.25 -31.74
C LEU A 27 -28.30 7.53 -30.71
N GLY A 28 -28.71 7.76 -29.48
CA GLY A 28 -27.78 7.91 -28.37
C GLY A 28 -26.85 6.71 -28.30
N ILE A 29 -25.55 6.98 -28.14
CA ILE A 29 -24.56 5.93 -27.95
C ILE A 29 -24.72 5.38 -26.55
N ASP A 30 -25.08 4.09 -26.43
CA ASP A 30 -25.11 3.41 -25.14
C ASP A 30 -23.68 3.24 -24.61
N ILE A 31 -23.34 4.04 -23.60
CA ILE A 31 -22.03 4.04 -22.97
C ILE A 31 -22.12 3.40 -21.59
N LYS A 32 -21.34 2.34 -21.35
CA LYS A 32 -21.31 1.60 -20.07
C LYS A 32 -21.06 2.47 -18.83
N HIS A 33 -20.35 3.59 -18.99
CA HIS A 33 -20.08 4.52 -17.91
C HIS A 33 -20.27 5.96 -18.37
N HIS A 34 -21.20 6.66 -17.73
CA HIS A 34 -21.44 8.07 -17.99
C HIS A 34 -20.51 8.95 -17.14
N HIS A 35 -19.95 10.00 -17.76
CA HIS A 35 -19.24 11.09 -17.09
C HIS A 35 -18.09 10.68 -16.14
N VAL A 36 -17.15 9.87 -16.63
CA VAL A 36 -15.99 9.42 -15.84
C VAL A 36 -15.07 10.60 -15.48
N LYS A 37 -15.13 11.07 -14.23
CA LYS A 37 -14.26 12.12 -13.70
C LYS A 37 -12.99 11.53 -13.08
N LYS A 38 -11.85 12.20 -13.28
CA LYS A 38 -10.58 11.84 -12.62
C LYS A 38 -10.61 12.30 -11.16
N GLY A 39 -10.41 11.37 -10.22
CA GLY A 39 -10.40 11.67 -8.77
C GLY A 39 -9.10 12.28 -8.22
N ASN A 40 -8.11 12.53 -9.08
CA ASN A 40 -6.81 13.05 -8.67
C ASN A 40 -6.82 14.57 -8.59
N ARG A 41 -6.04 15.13 -7.66
CA ARG A 41 -5.84 16.58 -7.58
C ARG A 41 -4.87 17.04 -8.67
N GLU A 42 -5.24 18.09 -9.37
CA GLU A 42 -4.41 18.71 -10.43
C GLU A 42 -3.69 19.98 -9.95
N ALA A 43 -4.14 20.56 -8.83
CA ALA A 43 -3.58 21.74 -8.19
C ALA A 43 -3.71 21.62 -6.65
N PRO A 44 -2.88 22.34 -5.87
CA PRO A 44 -3.11 22.44 -4.43
C PRO A 44 -4.42 23.21 -4.17
N ARG A 45 -5.12 22.85 -3.09
CA ARG A 45 -6.29 23.61 -2.61
C ARG A 45 -5.92 24.86 -1.80
N SER A 46 -4.65 25.03 -1.46
CA SER A 46 -4.16 26.12 -0.62
C SER A 46 -3.86 27.35 -1.48
N GLU A 47 -4.16 28.53 -0.96
CA GLU A 47 -3.89 29.83 -1.60
C GLU A 47 -2.54 30.45 -1.18
N ASP A 48 -1.70 29.68 -0.49
CA ASP A 48 -0.37 30.14 -0.04
C ASP A 48 0.51 30.45 -1.27
N PRO A 49 0.92 31.73 -1.47
CA PRO A 49 1.65 32.14 -2.67
C PRO A 49 2.98 31.40 -2.80
N TYR A 50 3.68 31.11 -1.70
CA TYR A 50 4.96 30.40 -1.74
C TYR A 50 4.81 28.95 -2.17
N LEU A 51 3.74 28.29 -1.73
CA LEU A 51 3.42 26.94 -2.20
C LEU A 51 3.07 26.94 -3.70
N LEU A 52 2.34 27.95 -4.18
CA LEU A 52 1.99 28.09 -5.59
C LEU A 52 3.22 28.34 -6.47
N LEU A 53 4.21 29.11 -5.99
CA LEU A 53 5.50 29.29 -6.67
C LEU A 53 6.28 27.98 -6.78
N LEU A 54 6.37 27.21 -5.68
CA LEU A 54 7.00 25.89 -5.71
C LEU A 54 6.27 24.93 -6.67
N VAL A 55 4.94 24.98 -6.72
CA VAL A 55 4.15 24.20 -7.69
C VAL A 55 4.47 24.63 -9.13
N LYS A 56 4.54 25.93 -9.42
CA LYS A 56 4.92 26.43 -10.76
C LYS A 56 6.31 25.91 -11.16
N LEU A 57 7.28 25.98 -10.26
CA LEU A 57 8.64 25.45 -10.45
C LEU A 57 8.64 23.95 -10.75
N TYR A 58 8.05 23.13 -9.88
CA TYR A 58 8.03 21.68 -10.09
C TYR A 58 7.13 21.23 -11.24
N ARG A 59 6.15 22.05 -11.66
CA ARG A 59 5.37 21.81 -12.89
C ARG A 59 6.21 22.06 -14.14
N PHE A 60 7.05 23.09 -14.14
CA PHE A 60 8.03 23.31 -15.19
C PHE A 60 9.03 22.16 -15.26
N LEU A 61 9.64 21.79 -14.13
CA LEU A 61 10.61 20.70 -14.07
C LEU A 61 9.99 19.36 -14.47
N ALA A 62 8.82 18.99 -13.95
CA ALA A 62 8.18 17.72 -14.29
C ALA A 62 7.75 17.59 -15.77
N ARG A 63 7.58 18.73 -16.47
CA ARG A 63 7.26 18.77 -17.90
C ARG A 63 8.51 18.80 -18.79
N ARG A 64 9.56 19.51 -18.37
CA ARG A 64 10.80 19.72 -19.14
C ARG A 64 11.90 18.71 -18.82
N THR A 65 11.76 17.98 -17.72
CA THR A 65 12.66 16.89 -17.34
C THR A 65 11.89 15.57 -17.33
N ASP A 66 12.54 14.50 -17.78
CA ASP A 66 11.95 13.15 -17.78
C ASP A 66 12.03 12.45 -16.41
N SER A 67 12.44 13.16 -15.37
CA SER A 67 12.61 12.60 -14.04
C SER A 67 11.27 12.26 -13.37
N LYS A 68 11.11 10.98 -13.00
CA LYS A 68 9.99 10.49 -12.18
C LYS A 68 9.95 11.18 -10.81
N PHE A 69 11.10 11.58 -10.27
CA PHE A 69 11.18 12.28 -8.98
C PHE A 69 10.37 13.58 -8.99
N ASN A 70 10.55 14.41 -10.01
CA ASN A 70 9.84 15.70 -10.13
C ASN A 70 8.33 15.52 -10.24
N LYS A 71 7.88 14.51 -11.01
CA LYS A 71 6.45 14.13 -11.11
C LYS A 71 5.88 13.73 -9.76
N VAL A 72 6.66 13.01 -8.94
CA VAL A 72 6.24 12.61 -7.58
C VAL A 72 6.22 13.79 -6.61
N VAL A 73 7.23 14.67 -6.62
CA VAL A 73 7.27 15.86 -5.77
C VAL A 73 6.09 16.78 -6.09
N LEU A 74 5.82 17.06 -7.37
CA LEU A 74 4.66 17.86 -7.80
C LEU A 74 3.34 17.28 -7.27
N ARG A 75 3.13 15.97 -7.44
CA ARG A 75 1.94 15.28 -6.90
C ARG A 75 1.83 15.42 -5.38
N ARG A 76 2.96 15.43 -4.66
CA ARG A 76 2.98 15.59 -3.20
C ARG A 76 2.70 17.03 -2.76
N LEU A 77 3.09 18.05 -3.55
CA LEU A 77 2.74 19.44 -3.26
C LEU A 77 1.22 19.67 -3.29
N TYR A 78 0.48 18.92 -4.11
CA TYR A 78 -1.00 19.00 -4.20
C TYR A 78 -1.74 18.35 -3.02
N MET A 79 -1.04 17.53 -2.23
CA MET A 79 -1.66 16.74 -1.16
C MET A 79 -2.18 17.63 -0.04
N SER A 80 -3.30 17.22 0.56
CA SER A 80 -3.80 17.85 1.80
C SER A 80 -2.86 17.58 2.98
N LYS A 81 -3.00 18.36 4.06
CA LYS A 81 -2.22 18.21 5.30
C LYS A 81 -2.26 16.79 5.85
N ILE A 82 -3.43 16.13 5.81
CA ILE A 82 -3.62 14.73 6.22
C ILE A 82 -2.69 13.77 5.46
N ASN A 83 -2.47 14.02 4.17
CA ASN A 83 -1.66 13.19 3.29
C ASN A 83 -0.18 13.61 3.27
N ARG A 84 0.17 14.70 3.97
CA ARG A 84 1.55 15.16 4.23
C ARG A 84 1.84 15.12 5.73
N PRO A 85 1.84 13.92 6.35
CA PRO A 85 2.13 13.78 7.77
C PRO A 85 3.56 14.25 8.09
N PRO A 86 3.80 14.81 9.30
CA PRO A 86 5.14 15.24 9.70
C PRO A 86 6.12 14.07 9.76
N LEU A 87 7.41 14.40 9.60
CA LEU A 87 8.52 13.46 9.63
C LEU A 87 9.48 13.81 10.76
N SER A 88 9.74 12.87 11.67
CA SER A 88 10.70 13.07 12.75
C SER A 88 12.15 12.86 12.28
N ILE A 89 13.11 13.59 12.88
CA ILE A 89 14.55 13.40 12.63
C ILE A 89 14.96 11.94 12.91
N SER A 90 14.46 11.34 13.99
CA SER A 90 14.70 9.91 14.32
C SER A 90 14.29 8.95 13.21
N ARG A 91 13.19 9.24 12.53
CA ARG A 91 12.72 8.40 11.42
C ARG A 91 13.57 8.60 10.18
N ILE A 92 14.06 9.82 9.95
CA ILE A 92 15.01 10.11 8.87
C ILE A 92 16.32 9.35 9.12
N ALA A 93 16.92 9.50 10.30
CA ALA A 93 18.17 8.83 10.68
C ALA A 93 18.09 7.30 10.51
N ARG A 94 17.02 6.67 11.02
CA ARG A 94 16.80 5.22 10.85
C ARG A 94 16.62 4.80 9.40
N GLN A 95 15.99 5.63 8.57
CA GLN A 95 15.79 5.28 7.17
C GLN A 95 17.09 5.43 6.37
N VAL A 96 17.90 6.43 6.70
CA VAL A 96 19.25 6.62 6.15
C VAL A 96 20.14 5.44 6.50
N SER A 97 20.17 5.01 7.78
CA SER A 97 20.96 3.85 8.20
C SER A 97 20.50 2.55 7.55
N LYS A 98 19.20 2.37 7.33
CA LYS A 98 18.68 1.20 6.60
C LYS A 98 19.09 1.19 5.12
N SER A 99 19.28 2.36 4.52
CA SER A 99 19.67 2.53 3.12
C SER A 99 21.19 2.57 2.87
N ASN A 100 22.00 2.15 3.85
CA ASN A 100 23.47 2.32 3.87
C ASN A 100 24.22 1.87 2.60
N SER A 101 23.67 0.99 1.76
CA SER A 101 24.28 0.60 0.47
C SER A 101 24.13 1.63 -0.65
N GLU A 102 23.12 2.51 -0.58
CA GLU A 102 22.78 3.49 -1.63
C GLU A 102 22.92 4.94 -1.18
N PHE A 103 22.88 5.20 0.13
CA PHE A 103 22.95 6.55 0.68
C PHE A 103 24.41 6.99 0.89
N LYS A 104 24.97 7.66 -0.12
CA LYS A 104 26.27 8.35 0.01
C LYS A 104 26.14 9.58 0.91
N ALA A 105 27.22 10.01 1.56
CA ALA A 105 27.26 11.25 2.34
C ALA A 105 26.82 12.51 1.55
N THR A 106 26.91 12.46 0.21
CA THR A 106 26.43 13.52 -0.71
C THR A 106 24.93 13.46 -1.00
N SER A 107 24.23 12.45 -0.46
CA SER A 107 22.81 12.24 -0.72
C SER A 107 21.95 13.16 0.14
N THR A 108 20.85 13.64 -0.42
CA THR A 108 19.96 14.58 0.26
C THR A 108 18.63 13.91 0.57
N VAL A 109 18.18 13.98 1.81
CA VAL A 109 16.85 13.48 2.19
C VAL A 109 15.80 14.51 1.81
N VAL A 110 14.75 14.09 1.11
CA VAL A 110 13.68 14.98 0.65
C VAL A 110 12.37 14.62 1.34
N ALA A 111 11.73 15.61 1.95
CA ALA A 111 10.47 15.49 2.66
C ALA A 111 9.49 16.59 2.23
N VAL A 112 8.46 16.24 1.45
CA VAL A 112 7.35 17.18 1.15
C VAL A 112 6.35 17.23 2.32
N ALA A 113 6.87 17.59 3.49
CA ALA A 113 6.16 17.65 4.77
C ALA A 113 6.91 18.57 5.75
N THR A 114 6.39 18.72 6.96
CA THR A 114 7.10 19.36 8.08
C THR A 114 8.04 18.35 8.73
N VAL A 115 9.30 18.74 8.93
CA VAL A 115 10.27 17.97 9.71
C VAL A 115 10.23 18.42 11.17
N THR A 116 10.07 17.45 12.07
CA THR A 116 9.93 17.67 13.52
C THR A 116 11.07 17.04 14.29
N ASP A 117 11.38 17.60 15.44
CA ASP A 117 12.37 17.05 16.36
C ASP A 117 11.86 15.78 17.05
N ASP A 118 12.79 14.97 17.55
CA ASP A 118 12.54 13.82 18.41
C ASP A 118 13.62 13.78 19.49
N ILE A 119 13.26 14.17 20.70
CA ILE A 119 14.16 14.30 21.86
C ILE A 119 14.79 12.94 22.22
N ARG A 120 14.13 11.82 21.88
CA ARG A 120 14.62 10.47 22.19
C ARG A 120 15.85 10.07 21.38
N LEU A 121 16.08 10.72 20.24
CA LEU A 121 17.33 10.55 19.50
C LEU A 121 18.37 11.40 20.20
N LEU A 122 19.44 10.81 20.74
CA LEU A 122 20.49 11.54 21.44
C LEU A 122 21.41 12.25 20.45
N GLU A 123 22.03 11.46 19.57
CA GLU A 123 22.97 11.96 18.57
C GLU A 123 22.29 12.03 17.19
N VAL A 124 22.39 13.20 16.56
CA VAL A 124 21.87 13.42 15.22
C VAL A 124 23.02 13.24 14.23
N PRO A 125 22.91 12.32 13.24
CA PRO A 125 23.94 12.20 12.22
C PRO A 125 23.94 13.44 11.31
N LYS A 126 25.10 13.74 10.70
CA LYS A 126 25.23 14.81 9.71
C LYS A 126 24.36 14.49 8.48
N LEU A 127 23.35 15.31 8.23
CA LEU A 127 22.37 15.10 7.17
C LEU A 127 22.05 16.41 6.42
N SER A 128 22.00 16.34 5.10
CA SER A 128 21.35 17.36 4.27
C SER A 128 19.88 16.99 4.04
N ILE A 129 18.96 17.81 4.53
CA ILE A 129 17.52 17.54 4.46
C ILE A 129 16.83 18.70 3.73
N ALA A 130 16.07 18.40 2.69
CA ALA A 130 15.21 19.35 2.00
C ALA A 130 13.74 19.13 2.40
N ALA A 131 13.07 20.17 2.90
CA ALA A 131 11.68 20.05 3.32
C ALA A 131 10.84 21.32 3.08
N LEU A 132 9.52 21.21 3.28
CA LEU A 132 8.63 22.38 3.23
C LEU A 132 8.82 23.28 4.45
N ARG A 133 8.95 22.68 5.64
CA ARG A 133 9.09 23.39 6.91
C ARG A 133 9.93 22.57 7.88
N PHE A 134 10.68 23.24 8.72
CA PHE A 134 11.39 22.66 9.86
C PHE A 134 10.85 23.28 11.15
N THR A 135 10.68 22.49 12.21
CA THR A 135 10.50 23.07 13.54
C THR A 135 11.80 23.71 14.01
N ARG A 136 11.72 24.75 14.85
CA ARG A 136 12.89 25.50 15.34
C ARG A 136 13.92 24.57 15.99
N THR A 137 13.46 23.66 16.84
CA THR A 137 14.32 22.68 17.52
C THR A 137 14.94 21.68 16.55
N ALA A 138 14.19 21.23 15.53
CA ALA A 138 14.70 20.30 14.53
C ALA A 138 15.84 20.94 13.73
N ARG A 139 15.64 22.18 13.28
CA ARG A 139 16.65 22.94 12.53
C ARG A 139 17.93 23.09 13.35
N ALA A 140 17.82 23.57 14.59
CA ALA A 140 18.97 23.78 15.47
C ALA A 140 19.79 22.50 15.68
N ARG A 141 19.13 21.35 15.87
CA ARG A 141 19.84 20.08 16.07
C ARG A 141 20.50 19.53 14.80
N ILE A 142 19.88 19.74 13.65
CA ILE A 142 20.48 19.34 12.35
C ILE A 142 21.73 20.19 12.07
N GLU A 143 21.64 21.50 12.29
CA GLU A 143 22.76 22.44 12.09
C GLU A 143 23.88 22.20 13.11
N ALA A 144 23.55 21.92 14.39
CA ALA A 144 24.53 21.56 15.42
C ALA A 144 25.31 20.27 15.10
N ALA A 145 24.69 19.32 14.42
CA ALA A 145 25.35 18.12 13.90
C ALA A 145 26.18 18.37 12.62
N GLY A 146 26.31 19.63 12.18
CA GLY A 146 26.98 20.01 10.94
C GLY A 146 26.19 19.63 9.68
N GLY A 147 24.89 19.35 9.81
CA GLY A 147 23.98 19.10 8.71
C GLY A 147 23.43 20.38 8.09
N GLU A 148 22.55 20.24 7.10
CA GLU A 148 22.02 21.36 6.33
C GLU A 148 20.50 21.25 6.14
N CYS A 149 19.80 22.35 6.40
CA CYS A 149 18.36 22.47 6.18
C CYS A 149 18.08 23.24 4.88
N LEU A 150 17.60 22.55 3.85
CA LEU A 150 17.33 23.09 2.53
C LEU A 150 15.84 23.33 2.27
N THR A 151 15.54 24.35 1.47
CA THR A 151 14.23 24.52 0.85
C THR A 151 14.13 23.69 -0.44
N LEU A 152 12.90 23.49 -0.95
CA LEU A 152 12.70 22.69 -2.15
C LEU A 152 13.16 23.40 -3.45
N ASP A 153 13.15 24.72 -3.48
CA ASP A 153 13.72 25.55 -4.55
C ASP A 153 15.26 25.47 -4.57
N GLN A 154 15.91 25.56 -3.41
CA GLN A 154 17.37 25.32 -3.29
C GLN A 154 17.74 23.91 -3.75
N LEU A 155 16.94 22.90 -3.38
CA LEU A 155 17.12 21.53 -3.85
C LEU A 155 17.01 21.45 -5.38
N ALA A 156 16.04 22.14 -5.99
CA ALA A 156 15.84 22.13 -7.43
C ALA A 156 17.04 22.71 -8.20
N LEU A 157 17.72 23.73 -7.64
CA LEU A 157 18.95 24.26 -8.21
C LEU A 157 20.10 23.25 -8.15
N ARG A 158 20.29 22.58 -7.01
CA ARG A 158 21.40 21.62 -6.82
C ARG A 158 21.19 20.30 -7.56
N LYS A 159 19.96 19.78 -7.55
CA LYS A 159 19.60 18.45 -8.03
C LYS A 159 18.32 18.52 -8.88
N PRO A 160 18.36 19.17 -10.08
CA PRO A 160 17.17 19.38 -10.90
C PRO A 160 16.52 18.07 -11.38
N THR A 161 17.31 16.99 -11.53
CA THR A 161 16.82 15.65 -11.88
C THR A 161 16.45 14.80 -10.66
N GLY A 162 16.81 15.21 -9.44
CA GLY A 162 16.61 14.45 -8.21
C GLY A 162 17.60 13.29 -7.99
N SER A 163 18.73 13.27 -8.70
CA SER A 163 19.78 12.26 -8.51
C SER A 163 20.38 12.31 -7.10
N GLY A 164 20.65 11.14 -6.50
CA GLY A 164 21.20 11.06 -5.15
C GLY A 164 20.28 11.69 -4.09
N THR A 165 18.96 11.49 -4.22
CA THR A 165 17.98 11.94 -3.23
C THR A 165 17.17 10.78 -2.65
N LEU A 166 16.86 10.86 -1.36
CA LEU A 166 16.03 9.89 -0.67
C LEU A 166 14.67 10.52 -0.32
N LEU A 167 13.65 10.17 -1.10
CA LEU A 167 12.33 10.80 -0.98
C LEU A 167 11.44 10.09 0.05
N LEU A 168 11.33 10.66 1.26
CA LEU A 168 10.63 10.05 2.40
C LEU A 168 9.18 10.51 2.56
N ARG A 169 8.38 9.70 3.26
CA ARG A 169 7.01 10.01 3.68
C ARG A 169 6.81 9.69 5.16
N GLY A 170 6.07 10.53 5.87
CA GLY A 170 5.62 10.25 7.24
C GLY A 170 4.56 9.15 7.29
N ALA A 171 4.30 8.65 8.49
CA ALA A 171 3.27 7.63 8.71
C ALA A 171 1.86 8.23 8.59
N LYS A 172 1.19 7.97 7.46
CA LYS A 172 -0.18 8.44 7.21
C LYS A 172 -1.22 7.82 8.15
N ASN A 173 -1.03 6.56 8.53
CA ASN A 173 -2.02 5.77 9.27
C ASN A 173 -1.89 5.88 10.80
N ALA A 174 -0.97 6.69 11.31
CA ALA A 174 -0.74 6.85 12.75
C ALA A 174 -1.76 7.79 13.45
N ARG A 175 -2.70 8.36 12.69
CA ARG A 175 -3.69 9.32 13.19
C ARG A 175 -4.77 8.64 14.02
N GLU A 176 -5.32 9.35 15.00
CA GLU A 176 -6.39 8.84 15.85
C GLU A 176 -7.63 8.42 15.05
N SER A 177 -8.04 9.22 14.06
CA SER A 177 -9.21 8.92 13.24
C SER A 177 -9.11 7.55 12.53
N VAL A 178 -7.90 7.15 12.12
CA VAL A 178 -7.67 5.87 11.41
C VAL A 178 -7.89 4.66 12.32
N LYS A 179 -7.77 4.82 13.65
CA LYS A 179 -8.03 3.74 14.62
C LYS A 179 -9.50 3.30 14.66
N HIS A 180 -10.40 4.19 14.25
CA HIS A 180 -11.84 3.95 14.24
C HIS A 180 -12.36 3.41 12.90
N PHE A 181 -11.62 3.63 11.81
CA PHE A 181 -12.06 3.22 10.46
C PHE A 181 -12.20 1.70 10.34
N GLY A 182 -13.28 1.28 9.68
CA GLY A 182 -13.62 -0.14 9.51
C GLY A 182 -14.12 -0.79 10.81
N MET A 183 -14.81 -0.02 11.66
CA MET A 183 -15.44 -0.54 12.87
C MET A 183 -16.40 -1.67 12.52
N GLY A 184 -16.27 -2.78 13.22
CA GLY A 184 -17.15 -3.94 13.07
C GLY A 184 -16.76 -5.07 14.01
N PRO A 185 -17.62 -6.10 14.12
CA PRO A 185 -17.31 -7.31 14.87
C PRO A 185 -15.95 -7.89 14.44
N HIS A 186 -15.14 -8.31 15.42
CA HIS A 186 -13.82 -8.92 15.20
C HIS A 186 -12.74 -8.04 14.54
N LYS A 187 -13.00 -6.75 14.28
CA LYS A 187 -12.06 -5.87 13.55
C LYS A 187 -11.04 -5.11 14.42
N ASN A 188 -11.05 -5.30 15.75
CA ASN A 188 -10.12 -4.63 16.69
C ASN A 188 -10.00 -3.11 16.48
N LYS A 189 -11.13 -2.46 16.18
CA LYS A 189 -11.17 -1.01 16.01
C LYS A 189 -11.55 -0.31 17.30
N LYS A 190 -11.00 0.88 17.48
CA LYS A 190 -11.28 1.73 18.64
C LYS A 190 -12.73 2.23 18.53
N PRO A 191 -13.58 2.08 19.55
CA PRO A 191 -14.91 2.69 19.55
C PRO A 191 -14.85 4.21 19.69
N TYR A 192 -15.86 4.88 19.14
CA TYR A 192 -16.08 6.31 19.38
C TYR A 192 -16.77 6.47 20.72
N THR A 193 -15.99 6.79 21.76
CA THR A 193 -16.53 7.12 23.08
C THR A 193 -16.03 8.50 23.48
N ILE A 194 -16.91 9.28 24.13
CA ILE A 194 -16.57 10.62 24.62
C ILE A 194 -15.63 10.49 25.83
N SER A 195 -16.04 9.68 26.81
CA SER A 195 -15.28 9.36 28.02
C SER A 195 -14.69 7.95 27.94
N LYS A 196 -13.78 7.64 28.87
CA LYS A 196 -13.21 6.30 29.04
C LYS A 196 -13.37 5.87 30.49
N GLY A 197 -14.30 4.96 30.75
CA GLY A 197 -14.60 4.48 32.10
C GLY A 197 -14.85 2.98 32.16
N ARG A 198 -15.20 2.46 33.35
CA ARG A 198 -15.75 1.09 33.52
C ARG A 198 -17.18 1.00 32.98
N LYS A 199 -17.95 2.08 33.13
CA LYS A 199 -19.35 2.19 32.70
C LYS A 199 -19.51 2.46 31.19
N GLU A 200 -18.43 2.85 30.51
CA GLU A 200 -18.44 3.23 29.09
C GLU A 200 -18.11 2.04 28.18
N GLU A 201 -19.12 1.54 27.46
CA GLU A 201 -19.02 0.51 26.41
C GLU A 201 -18.15 -0.73 26.73
N LYS A 202 -18.09 -1.13 28.00
CA LYS A 202 -17.31 -2.30 28.49
C LYS A 202 -18.16 -3.46 29.03
N GLY A 203 -19.48 -3.34 28.99
CA GLY A 203 -20.42 -4.35 29.45
C GLY A 203 -20.64 -5.48 28.43
N ARG A 204 -21.86 -5.55 27.90
CA ARG A 204 -22.26 -6.53 26.89
C ARG A 204 -21.40 -6.45 25.64
N GLY A 205 -21.03 -7.58 25.04
CA GLY A 205 -20.26 -7.62 23.80
C GLY A 205 -18.75 -7.45 23.97
N ARG A 206 -18.25 -7.02 25.14
CA ARG A 206 -16.80 -6.91 25.41
C ARG A 206 -16.26 -8.02 26.32
N ARG A 207 -17.14 -8.73 27.04
CA ARG A 207 -16.79 -9.74 28.04
C ARG A 207 -17.69 -10.97 27.89
N ARG A 208 -17.12 -12.17 28.08
CA ARG A 208 -17.86 -13.44 27.95
C ARG A 208 -19.00 -13.56 28.98
N SER A 209 -18.82 -13.00 30.17
CA SER A 209 -19.81 -13.03 31.25
C SER A 209 -21.05 -12.16 31.03
N LYS A 210 -21.10 -11.34 29.96
CA LYS A 210 -22.24 -10.47 29.65
C LYS A 210 -22.72 -10.73 28.22
N GLY A 211 -23.44 -11.84 28.05
CA GLY A 211 -24.09 -12.26 26.80
C GLY A 211 -23.13 -12.89 25.79
N PHE A 212 -22.27 -12.08 25.18
CA PHE A 212 -21.28 -12.55 24.20
C PHE A 212 -20.04 -11.66 24.23
N LYS A 213 -18.94 -12.15 23.65
CA LYS A 213 -17.70 -11.38 23.49
C LYS A 213 -17.34 -11.26 22.02
N LEU A 214 -17.23 -10.03 21.54
CA LEU A 214 -16.56 -9.71 20.29
C LEU A 214 -15.09 -10.08 20.45
N ASN A 215 -14.71 -11.27 19.98
CA ASN A 215 -13.31 -11.66 19.95
C ASN A 215 -12.59 -10.72 18.98
N GLY A 216 -11.74 -9.85 19.47
CA GLY A 216 -10.73 -9.25 18.63
C GLY A 216 -9.99 -10.34 17.88
N ALA A 217 -9.79 -10.21 16.56
CA ALA A 217 -9.05 -11.16 15.73
C ALA A 217 -7.78 -11.65 16.46
N ARG A 218 -7.93 -12.75 17.17
CA ARG A 218 -6.87 -13.59 17.69
C ARG A 218 -7.02 -14.80 16.80
N ASN A 219 -5.96 -15.10 16.06
CA ASN A 219 -5.79 -16.35 15.36
C ASN A 219 -6.06 -17.43 16.41
N ASN A 220 -7.25 -18.00 16.35
CA ASN A 220 -7.71 -19.00 17.30
C ASN A 220 -7.05 -20.30 16.85
N TRP A 221 -5.74 -20.40 17.04
CA TRP A 221 -5.14 -21.71 17.18
C TRP A 221 -5.70 -22.28 18.47
N PRO A 222 -6.28 -23.49 18.43
CA PRO A 222 -6.84 -24.08 19.62
C PRO A 222 -5.75 -24.18 20.67
N SER A 223 -5.96 -23.60 21.85
CA SER A 223 -5.12 -23.82 23.02
C SER A 223 -4.92 -25.33 23.18
N GLY A 224 -3.68 -25.77 23.40
CA GLY A 224 -3.16 -27.12 23.13
C GLY A 224 -3.93 -28.37 23.61
N TRP A 225 -5.03 -28.21 24.34
CA TRP A 225 -5.99 -29.26 24.68
C TRP A 225 -6.91 -29.67 23.52
N ASP A 226 -7.29 -28.75 22.63
CA ASP A 226 -8.17 -29.04 21.48
C ASP A 226 -7.42 -29.70 20.31
N ALA A 227 -6.12 -29.43 20.16
CA ALA A 227 -5.27 -30.09 19.16
C ALA A 227 -5.03 -31.59 19.47
N LEU A 228 -5.11 -31.98 20.75
CA LEU A 228 -5.02 -33.36 21.20
C LEU A 228 -6.26 -34.17 20.82
N LEU A 229 -7.46 -33.58 20.87
CA LEU A 229 -8.70 -34.22 20.42
C LEU A 229 -8.71 -34.47 18.91
N VAL A 230 -8.22 -33.52 18.11
CA VAL A 230 -8.08 -33.70 16.64
C VAL A 230 -7.01 -34.75 16.30
N LYS A 231 -5.86 -34.76 17.00
CA LYS A 231 -4.83 -35.81 16.80
C LYS A 231 -5.31 -37.21 17.23
N ARG A 232 -6.16 -37.31 18.25
CA ARG A 232 -6.73 -38.59 18.73
C ARG A 232 -7.84 -39.11 17.80
N SER A 233 -8.58 -38.21 17.15
CA SER A 233 -9.57 -38.53 16.11
C SER A 233 -8.91 -39.00 14.80
N ILE A 234 -7.79 -38.39 14.39
CA ILE A 234 -7.06 -38.83 13.18
C ILE A 234 -6.36 -40.19 13.42
N ARG A 235 -5.85 -40.47 14.62
CA ARG A 235 -5.29 -41.79 14.97
C ARG A 235 -6.32 -42.92 14.95
N THR A 236 -7.55 -42.64 15.38
CA THR A 236 -8.65 -43.63 15.39
C THR A 236 -9.20 -43.90 13.98
N LEU A 237 -9.28 -42.88 13.12
CA LEU A 237 -9.65 -43.05 11.71
C LEU A 237 -8.57 -43.77 10.89
N LYS A 238 -7.28 -43.57 11.19
CA LYS A 238 -6.19 -44.30 10.51
C LYS A 238 -6.12 -45.78 10.87
N LEU A 239 -6.58 -46.16 12.07
CA LEU A 239 -6.64 -47.56 12.51
C LEU A 239 -7.84 -48.31 11.92
N HIS A 240 -8.95 -47.62 11.60
CA HIS A 240 -10.11 -48.24 10.96
C HIS A 240 -9.92 -48.52 9.46
N ILE A 241 -9.09 -47.74 8.76
CA ILE A 241 -8.83 -47.95 7.32
C ILE A 241 -7.89 -49.15 7.08
N PHE A 242 -7.04 -49.51 8.05
CA PHE A 242 -6.10 -50.63 7.91
C PHE A 242 -6.70 -52.02 8.20
N ALA A 243 -7.93 -52.10 8.72
CA ALA A 243 -8.55 -53.36 9.16
C ALA A 243 -9.47 -54.03 8.13
N ILE A 244 -9.62 -53.48 6.90
CA ILE A 244 -10.62 -53.95 5.91
C ILE A 244 -10.00 -54.63 4.67
N SER A 245 -8.68 -54.74 4.53
CA SER A 245 -8.08 -55.42 3.37
C SER A 245 -7.27 -56.67 3.73
N GLY A 246 -7.85 -57.85 3.46
CA GLY A 246 -7.08 -58.96 2.87
C GLY A 246 -6.97 -60.24 3.70
N PHE A 247 -8.02 -61.06 3.67
CA PHE A 247 -7.91 -62.52 3.78
C PHE A 247 -7.47 -63.07 2.40
N SER A 248 -6.54 -64.04 2.36
CA SER A 248 -6.49 -65.19 1.43
C SER A 248 -5.08 -65.56 0.91
N THR A 249 -4.65 -66.76 1.35
CA THR A 249 -4.05 -67.89 0.60
C THR A 249 -2.59 -67.86 0.08
N THR A 250 -1.84 -68.85 0.60
CA THR A 250 -1.01 -69.88 -0.09
C THR A 250 0.42 -69.59 -0.59
N PHE A 251 1.34 -70.36 0.01
CA PHE A 251 2.63 -70.92 -0.47
C PHE A 251 3.94 -70.10 -0.48
N PRO A 252 5.11 -70.76 -0.27
CA PRO A 252 6.27 -70.23 0.46
C PRO A 252 7.55 -70.05 -0.40
N ALA A 253 8.60 -69.59 0.29
CA ALA A 253 10.04 -69.71 -0.02
C ALA A 253 10.79 -68.47 -0.57
N LEU A 254 11.96 -68.25 0.05
CA LEU A 254 13.14 -67.51 -0.42
C LEU A 254 13.02 -65.99 -0.61
N ARG A 255 13.63 -65.20 0.27
CA ARG A 255 15.02 -64.73 0.11
C ARG A 255 15.37 -63.69 1.17
N THR A 256 16.50 -63.93 1.79
CA THR A 256 17.33 -63.03 2.58
C THR A 256 17.67 -61.75 1.81
N LEU A 257 17.43 -60.58 2.40
CA LEU A 257 18.27 -59.39 2.19
C LEU A 257 18.28 -58.55 3.48
N SER A 258 19.48 -58.40 4.04
CA SER A 258 19.79 -57.55 5.18
C SER A 258 19.74 -56.08 4.77
N LEU A 259 19.16 -55.24 5.64
CA LEU A 259 19.43 -53.82 5.66
C LEU A 259 19.70 -53.42 7.10
N ASN A 260 20.96 -53.08 7.34
CA ASN A 260 21.50 -52.58 8.59
C ASN A 260 20.75 -51.30 9.01
N SER A 261 20.18 -51.29 10.20
CA SER A 261 19.70 -50.09 10.87
C SER A 261 20.89 -49.31 11.44
N VAL A 262 21.11 -48.07 11.01
CA VAL A 262 22.02 -47.13 11.67
C VAL A 262 21.30 -46.54 12.89
N PRO A 263 21.85 -46.62 14.12
CA PRO A 263 21.27 -45.95 15.28
C PRO A 263 21.66 -44.46 15.32
N LEU A 264 20.73 -43.62 15.78
CA LEU A 264 20.94 -42.20 16.06
C LEU A 264 21.90 -42.02 17.26
N PRO A 265 22.86 -41.08 17.23
CA PRO A 265 23.82 -40.87 18.30
C PRO A 265 23.16 -40.26 19.55
N GLN A 266 23.51 -40.80 20.73
CA GLN A 266 22.88 -40.45 22.01
C GLN A 266 23.62 -39.40 22.85
N ASP A 267 24.73 -38.80 22.37
CA ASP A 267 25.52 -37.88 23.20
C ASP A 267 25.93 -36.56 22.52
N ILE A 268 25.84 -35.48 23.30
CA ILE A 268 26.01 -34.06 22.93
C ILE A 268 27.40 -33.73 22.34
N THR A 269 28.41 -34.57 22.58
CA THR A 269 29.78 -34.37 22.07
C THR A 269 29.93 -34.61 20.56
N THR A 270 28.97 -35.28 19.91
CA THR A 270 28.98 -35.50 18.45
C THR A 270 28.31 -34.40 17.63
N VAL A 271 27.65 -33.42 18.26
CA VAL A 271 26.97 -32.33 17.55
C VAL A 271 27.95 -31.24 17.08
N ASN A 272 29.02 -30.99 17.83
CA ASN A 272 29.96 -29.90 17.55
C ASN A 272 30.97 -30.21 16.41
N SER A 273 31.12 -31.46 15.99
CA SER A 273 31.95 -31.81 14.82
C SER A 273 31.19 -31.72 13.49
N ALA A 274 29.86 -31.60 13.51
CA ALA A 274 29.03 -31.56 12.31
C ALA A 274 28.78 -30.14 11.76
N PHE A 275 28.95 -29.09 12.58
CA PHE A 275 28.75 -27.69 12.17
C PHE A 275 29.78 -26.76 12.82
N PRO A 276 30.98 -26.61 12.25
CA PRO A 276 32.06 -25.86 12.89
C PRO A 276 31.96 -24.32 12.76
N ASN A 277 30.88 -23.77 12.21
CA ASN A 277 30.72 -22.31 12.01
C ASN A 277 29.28 -21.83 12.28
N LEU A 278 28.76 -22.14 13.47
CA LEU A 278 27.64 -21.44 14.10
C LEU A 278 28.03 -21.01 15.50
#